data_AF-A0A6A0HDA7-F1
#
_entry.id   AF-A0A6A0HDA7-F1
#
_cell.length_a   1.000
_cell.length_b   1.000
_cell.length_c   1.000
_cell.angle_alpha   90.00
_cell.angle_beta   90.00
_cell.angle_gamma   90.00
#
_symmetry.space_group_name_H-M   'P 1'
#
loop_
_entity.id
_entity.type
_entity.pdbx_description
1 polymer ?
#
loop_
_entity_poly.entity_id
_entity_poly.type
_entity_poly.pdbx_seq_one_letter_code
_entity_poly.pdbx_strand_id
1 'polypeptide(L)'
;MLYLEWASIRSWYKRQPIHLVRRYFGDKMGMYFAWLGFYTQMLIPASCIGCVTFVCGLFFMNSDYNKPSKEICDDEHVRNLTMCPICDEVCGFYPLQDSCFTSKFTFLFDNPVTVFFSIAMSFWVNFFVGTATMFLELWKRHQAVLQWQWDTGNYEEEEEVRPEFQARVKTTRVNPITRKTEPYIPFYSRASRYVAVNSI
;
A
#
# COMPACT_ATOMS: atom_id res chain seq x y z
N MET A 1 2.39 12.09 28.37
CA MET A 1 1.17 12.67 27.77
C MET A 1 0.79 11.99 26.45
N LEU A 2 1.68 11.92 25.44
CA LEU A 2 1.43 11.25 24.14
C LEU A 2 0.98 9.78 24.24
N TYR A 3 1.52 9.01 25.20
CA TYR A 3 1.15 7.60 25.40
C TYR A 3 -0.34 7.40 25.76
N LEU A 4 -0.90 8.29 26.59
CA LEU A 4 -2.28 8.17 27.06
C LEU A 4 -3.29 8.60 25.98
N GLU A 5 -2.96 9.65 25.22
CA GLU A 5 -3.88 10.23 24.23
C GLU A 5 -3.82 9.57 22.85
N TRP A 6 -2.67 9.03 22.44
CA TRP A 6 -2.46 8.54 21.08
C TRP A 6 -1.79 7.17 21.00
N ALA A 7 -0.68 6.93 21.69
CA ALA A 7 0.11 5.69 21.51
C ALA A 7 -0.43 4.46 22.27
N SER A 8 -1.67 4.52 22.78
CA SER A 8 -2.35 3.42 23.46
C SER A 8 -3.44 2.84 22.58
N ILE A 9 -3.57 1.51 22.56
CA ILE A 9 -4.61 0.78 21.82
C ILE A 9 -6.01 1.27 22.16
N ARG A 10 -6.22 1.73 23.41
CA ARG A 10 -7.50 2.28 23.88
C ARG A 10 -7.94 3.53 23.11
N SER A 11 -7.00 4.27 22.52
CA SER A 11 -7.25 5.55 21.83
C SER A 11 -7.36 5.41 20.31
N TRP A 12 -7.49 4.19 19.77
CA TRP A 12 -7.54 3.92 18.32
C TRP A 12 -8.64 4.67 17.56
N TYR A 13 -9.76 4.99 18.22
CA TYR A 13 -10.89 5.69 17.63
C TYR A 13 -10.70 7.21 17.54
N LYS A 14 -9.72 7.77 18.26
CA LYS A 14 -9.47 9.22 18.27
C LYS A 14 -8.69 9.63 17.01
N ARG A 15 -8.92 10.86 16.54
CA ARG A 15 -8.07 11.45 15.48
C ARG A 15 -6.65 11.65 15.98
N GLN A 16 -5.70 11.41 15.10
CA GLN A 16 -4.28 11.52 15.41
C GLN A 16 -3.84 12.98 15.61
N PRO A 17 -3.19 13.33 16.74
CA PRO A 17 -2.69 14.69 17.00
C PRO A 17 -1.32 14.93 16.32
N ILE A 18 -1.33 15.19 15.01
CA ILE A 18 -0.12 15.34 14.19
C ILE A 18 0.83 16.45 14.67
N HIS A 19 0.30 17.58 15.16
CA HIS A 19 1.13 18.69 15.64
C HIS A 19 1.90 18.35 16.94
N LEU A 20 1.31 17.53 17.81
CA LEU A 20 1.95 17.12 19.06
C LEU A 20 3.06 16.09 18.79
N VAL A 21 2.80 15.15 17.88
CA VAL A 21 3.79 14.18 17.40
C VAL A 21 4.98 14.90 16.77
N ARG A 22 4.71 15.89 15.90
CA ARG A 22 5.74 16.73 15.29
C ARG A 22 6.60 17.45 16.33
N ARG A 23 5.99 18.13 17.31
CA ARG A 23 6.73 18.86 18.36
C ARG A 23 7.63 17.97 19.20
N TYR A 24 7.30 16.68 19.34
CA TYR A 24 8.05 15.75 20.16
C TYR A 24 9.12 14.97 19.38
N PHE A 25 8.80 14.51 18.15
CA PHE A 25 9.69 13.67 17.34
C PHE A 25 10.34 14.37 16.15
N GLY A 26 9.92 15.59 15.83
CA GLY A 26 10.38 16.36 14.68
C GLY A 26 9.58 16.11 13.39
N ASP A 27 9.98 16.82 12.34
CA ASP A 27 9.18 17.01 11.13
C ASP A 27 9.15 15.75 10.25
N LYS A 28 10.25 15.00 10.21
CA LYS A 28 10.34 13.72 9.49
C LYS A 28 9.33 12.70 10.02
N MET A 29 9.28 12.52 11.33
CA MET A 29 8.32 11.59 11.96
C MET A 29 6.89 12.12 11.88
N GLY A 30 6.71 13.44 12.01
CA GLY A 30 5.42 14.09 11.80
C GLY A 30 4.82 13.82 10.42
N MET A 31 5.64 13.97 9.36
CA MET A 31 5.22 13.72 7.98
C MET A 31 4.88 12.25 7.73
N TYR A 32 5.70 11.32 8.25
CA TYR A 32 5.42 9.89 8.18
C TYR A 32 4.06 9.53 8.77
N PHE A 33 3.78 10.03 9.98
CA PHE A 33 2.53 9.75 10.66
C PHE A 33 1.33 10.44 10.01
N ALA A 34 1.50 11.63 9.44
CA ALA A 34 0.47 12.29 8.64
C ALA A 34 0.12 11.47 7.39
N TRP A 35 1.12 10.92 6.69
CA TRP A 35 0.91 10.04 5.54
C TRP A 35 0.18 8.76 5.94
N LEU A 36 0.60 8.12 7.02
CA LEU A 36 -0.03 6.90 7.53
C LEU A 36 -1.50 7.15 7.90
N GLY A 37 -1.80 8.26 8.58
CA GLY A 37 -3.16 8.66 8.93
C GLY A 37 -4.03 8.91 7.68
N PHE A 38 -3.49 9.58 6.68
CA PHE A 38 -4.19 9.82 5.41
C PHE A 38 -4.44 8.50 4.64
N TYR A 39 -3.44 7.63 4.58
CA TYR A 39 -3.52 6.33 3.92
C TYR A 39 -4.58 5.42 4.56
N THR A 40 -4.57 5.32 5.89
CA THR A 40 -5.57 4.52 6.63
C THR A 40 -6.99 5.07 6.46
N GLN A 41 -7.18 6.38 6.42
CA GLN A 41 -8.49 6.98 6.13
C GLN A 41 -9.01 6.63 4.74
N MET A 42 -8.13 6.56 3.73
CA MET A 42 -8.50 6.17 2.36
C MET A 42 -8.75 4.66 2.21
N LEU A 43 -8.18 3.83 3.09
CA LEU A 43 -8.43 2.38 3.14
C LEU A 43 -9.80 2.01 3.74
N ILE A 44 -10.36 2.84 4.63
CA ILE A 44 -11.68 2.57 5.25
C ILE A 44 -12.76 2.31 4.19
N PRO A 45 -13.02 3.21 3.22
CA PRO A 45 -14.04 2.97 2.21
C PRO A 45 -13.74 1.75 1.34
N ALA A 46 -12.46 1.48 1.03
CA ALA A 46 -12.04 0.30 0.28
C ALA A 46 -12.35 -1.00 1.05
N SER A 47 -12.09 -1.00 2.36
CA SER A 47 -12.46 -2.10 3.26
C SER A 47 -13.97 -2.30 3.34
N CYS A 48 -14.76 -1.22 3.38
CA CYS A 48 -16.22 -1.34 3.40
C CYS A 48 -16.75 -2.07 2.16
N ILE A 49 -16.26 -1.72 0.97
CA ILE A 49 -16.68 -2.41 -0.27
C ILE A 49 -16.23 -3.88 -0.25
N GLY A 50 -14.99 -4.16 0.18
CA GLY A 50 -14.50 -5.54 0.31
C GLY A 50 -15.29 -6.39 1.30
N CYS A 51 -15.71 -5.81 2.43
CA CYS A 51 -16.59 -6.49 3.37
C CYS A 51 -17.97 -6.77 2.78
N VAL A 52 -18.55 -5.81 2.04
CA VAL A 52 -19.85 -6.00 1.38
C VAL A 52 -19.77 -7.11 0.33
N THR A 53 -18.73 -7.15 -0.49
CA THR A 53 -18.56 -8.18 -1.53
C THR A 53 -18.38 -9.57 -0.93
N PHE A 54 -17.62 -9.68 0.17
CA PHE A 54 -17.46 -10.91 0.94
C PHE A 54 -18.79 -11.40 1.54
N VAL A 55 -19.55 -10.51 2.17
CA VAL A 55 -20.87 -10.81 2.74
C VAL A 55 -21.86 -11.25 1.66
N CYS A 56 -21.90 -10.56 0.51
CA CYS A 56 -22.69 -10.98 -0.64
C CYS A 56 -22.27 -12.38 -1.14
N GLY A 57 -20.97 -12.68 -1.18
CA GLY A 57 -20.46 -14.01 -1.54
C GLY A 57 -20.96 -15.11 -0.63
N LEU A 58 -20.98 -14.86 0.69
CA LEU A 58 -21.54 -15.80 1.67
C LEU A 58 -23.04 -16.06 1.45
N PHE A 59 -23.81 -15.01 1.12
CA PHE A 59 -25.24 -15.16 0.81
C PHE A 59 -25.48 -15.96 -0.48
N PHE A 60 -24.67 -15.75 -1.52
CA PHE A 60 -24.81 -16.45 -2.80
C PHE A 60 -24.27 -17.89 -2.80
N MET A 61 -23.37 -18.25 -1.87
CA MET A 61 -22.72 -19.57 -1.82
C MET A 61 -23.70 -20.75 -1.74
N ASN A 62 -24.83 -20.58 -1.04
CA ASN A 62 -25.86 -21.62 -0.88
C ASN A 62 -27.01 -21.50 -1.91
N SER A 63 -26.99 -20.47 -2.75
CA SER A 63 -28.03 -20.19 -3.75
C SER A 63 -27.77 -20.93 -5.06
N ASP A 64 -28.77 -20.97 -5.96
CA ASP A 64 -28.71 -21.67 -7.25
C ASP A 64 -27.73 -21.06 -8.27
N TYR A 65 -27.14 -19.92 -7.93
CA TYR A 65 -26.09 -19.27 -8.72
C TYR A 65 -24.75 -20.04 -8.69
N ASN A 66 -24.49 -20.86 -7.67
CA ASN A 66 -23.26 -21.66 -7.54
C ASN A 66 -23.43 -23.09 -8.10
N LYS A 67 -23.76 -23.21 -9.39
CA LYS A 67 -23.96 -24.52 -10.04
C LYS A 67 -22.75 -25.46 -9.91
N PRO A 68 -21.50 -25.01 -10.14
CA PRO A 68 -20.34 -25.93 -10.10
C PRO A 68 -20.10 -26.54 -8.71
N SER A 69 -20.25 -25.77 -7.63
CA SER A 69 -20.06 -26.34 -6.29
C SER A 69 -21.24 -27.23 -5.86
N LYS A 70 -22.47 -26.96 -6.35
CA LYS A 70 -23.62 -27.83 -6.10
C LYS A 70 -23.47 -29.17 -6.82
N GLU A 71 -22.99 -29.18 -8.06
CA GLU A 71 -22.71 -30.42 -8.80
C GLU A 71 -21.65 -31.29 -8.11
N ILE A 72 -20.58 -30.68 -7.58
CA ILE A 72 -19.51 -31.41 -6.87
C ILE A 72 -19.99 -32.04 -5.55
N CYS A 73 -20.92 -31.38 -4.84
CA CYS A 73 -21.35 -31.80 -3.50
C CYS A 73 -22.63 -32.66 -3.51
N ASP A 74 -23.59 -32.38 -4.40
CA ASP A 74 -24.94 -32.95 -4.35
C ASP A 74 -25.19 -34.02 -5.43
N ASP A 75 -24.57 -33.93 -6.62
CA ASP A 75 -24.79 -34.86 -7.74
C ASP A 75 -24.03 -36.19 -7.53
N GLU A 76 -24.75 -37.31 -7.54
CA GLU A 76 -24.20 -38.64 -7.28
C GLU A 76 -23.23 -39.13 -8.37
N HIS A 77 -23.46 -38.78 -9.64
CA HIS A 77 -22.58 -39.16 -10.75
C HIS A 77 -21.25 -38.39 -10.67
N VAL A 78 -21.31 -37.10 -10.33
CA VAL A 78 -20.13 -36.23 -10.24
C VAL A 78 -19.34 -36.48 -8.95
N ARG A 79 -20.01 -36.74 -7.83
CA ARG A 79 -19.38 -37.01 -6.52
C ARG A 79 -18.44 -38.21 -6.54
N ASN A 80 -18.81 -39.27 -7.27
CA ASN A 80 -18.04 -40.51 -7.41
C ASN A 80 -17.00 -40.47 -8.55
N LEU A 81 -16.83 -39.33 -9.23
CA LEU A 81 -15.83 -39.16 -10.27
C LEU A 81 -14.43 -39.22 -9.65
N THR A 82 -13.61 -40.19 -10.09
CA THR A 82 -12.24 -40.38 -9.58
C THR A 82 -11.27 -39.50 -10.35
N MET A 83 -10.51 -38.66 -9.62
CA MET A 83 -9.52 -37.74 -10.17
C MET A 83 -8.14 -38.39 -10.24
N CYS A 84 -7.34 -37.95 -11.23
CA CYS A 84 -5.95 -38.35 -11.36
C CYS A 84 -5.09 -37.81 -10.19
N PRO A 85 -4.04 -38.54 -9.80
CA PRO A 85 -3.07 -38.05 -8.81
C PRO A 85 -2.39 -36.77 -9.30
N ILE A 86 -2.13 -35.85 -8.36
CA ILE A 86 -1.49 -34.54 -8.63
C ILE A 86 0.04 -34.66 -8.65
N CYS A 87 0.59 -35.76 -8.14
CA CYS A 87 2.04 -35.97 -8.02
C CYS A 87 2.54 -37.18 -8.82
N ASP A 88 3.81 -37.10 -9.24
CA ASP A 88 4.44 -38.11 -10.11
C ASP A 88 4.87 -39.39 -9.39
N GLU A 89 5.29 -39.33 -8.12
CA GLU A 89 6.01 -40.47 -7.51
C GLU A 89 5.13 -41.39 -6.65
N VAL A 90 4.27 -40.89 -5.75
CA VAL A 90 3.38 -41.75 -4.95
C VAL A 90 2.14 -40.97 -4.48
N CYS A 91 1.11 -40.86 -5.31
CA CYS A 91 -0.19 -40.30 -4.93
C CYS A 91 -1.32 -41.27 -5.28
N GLY A 92 -2.29 -41.41 -4.38
CA GLY A 92 -3.51 -42.16 -4.63
C GLY A 92 -4.49 -41.37 -5.52
N PHE A 93 -5.33 -42.10 -6.24
CA PHE A 93 -6.53 -41.52 -6.83
C PHE A 93 -7.48 -41.06 -5.71
N TYR A 94 -8.12 -39.91 -5.90
CA TYR A 94 -9.05 -39.35 -4.93
C TYR A 94 -10.41 -39.05 -5.59
N PRO A 95 -11.53 -39.23 -4.88
CA PRO A 95 -12.84 -38.86 -5.38
C PRO A 95 -12.99 -37.34 -5.42
N LEU A 96 -13.75 -36.83 -6.40
CA LEU A 96 -14.00 -35.40 -6.56
C LEU A 96 -14.73 -34.78 -5.35
N GLN A 97 -15.51 -35.59 -4.61
CA GLN A 97 -16.20 -35.20 -3.38
C GLN A 97 -15.30 -34.50 -2.35
N ASP A 98 -14.04 -34.95 -2.23
CA ASP A 98 -13.10 -34.42 -1.23
C ASP A 98 -12.77 -32.93 -1.50
N SER A 99 -12.97 -32.46 -2.73
CA SER A 99 -12.79 -31.05 -3.11
C SER A 99 -14.00 -30.16 -2.84
N CYS A 100 -15.14 -30.70 -2.36
CA CYS A 100 -16.39 -29.94 -2.16
C CYS A 100 -16.21 -28.69 -1.29
N PHE A 101 -15.45 -28.78 -0.19
CA PHE A 101 -15.17 -27.62 0.67
C PHE A 101 -14.34 -26.56 -0.06
N THR A 102 -13.28 -27.00 -0.75
CA THR A 102 -12.40 -26.12 -1.52
C THR A 102 -13.16 -25.41 -2.63
N SER A 103 -14.05 -26.09 -3.36
CA SER A 103 -14.88 -25.47 -4.40
C SER A 103 -15.82 -24.39 -3.86
N LYS A 104 -16.47 -24.65 -2.71
CA LYS A 104 -17.31 -23.64 -2.03
C LYS A 104 -16.49 -22.44 -1.55
N PHE A 105 -15.30 -22.69 -1.01
CA PHE A 105 -14.38 -21.64 -0.58
C PHE A 105 -13.88 -20.80 -1.77
N THR A 106 -13.51 -21.43 -2.89
CA THR A 106 -13.09 -20.72 -4.11
C THR A 106 -14.22 -19.85 -4.65
N PHE A 107 -15.46 -20.33 -4.70
CA PHE A 107 -16.61 -19.53 -5.14
C PHE A 107 -16.82 -18.26 -4.30
N LEU A 108 -16.44 -18.27 -3.03
CA LEU A 108 -16.54 -17.09 -2.18
C LEU A 108 -15.65 -15.93 -2.67
N PHE A 109 -14.46 -16.25 -3.20
CA PHE A 109 -13.51 -15.27 -3.74
C PHE A 109 -13.68 -15.03 -5.24
N ASP A 110 -14.11 -16.05 -5.98
CA ASP A 110 -14.30 -16.03 -7.44
C ASP A 110 -15.80 -16.03 -7.79
N ASN A 111 -16.51 -15.00 -7.34
CA ASN A 111 -17.91 -14.78 -7.69
C ASN A 111 -18.03 -13.60 -8.69
N PRO A 112 -19.14 -13.48 -9.43
CA PRO A 112 -19.35 -12.33 -10.31
C PRO A 112 -19.31 -10.98 -9.58
N VAL A 113 -19.57 -10.94 -8.27
CA VAL A 113 -19.50 -9.73 -7.43
C VAL A 113 -18.05 -9.27 -7.23
N THR A 114 -17.08 -10.18 -7.18
CA THR A 114 -15.65 -9.84 -7.05
C THR A 114 -15.07 -9.29 -8.34
N VAL A 115 -15.68 -9.56 -9.50
CA VAL A 115 -15.37 -8.85 -10.75
C VAL A 115 -15.78 -7.39 -10.66
N PHE A 116 -16.96 -7.10 -10.12
CA PHE A 116 -17.36 -5.71 -9.85
C PHE A 116 -16.47 -5.07 -8.79
N PHE A 117 -15.98 -5.82 -7.80
CA PHE A 117 -14.99 -5.35 -6.82
C PHE A 117 -13.63 -5.07 -7.46
N SER A 118 -13.13 -5.94 -8.35
CA SER A 118 -11.82 -5.77 -8.99
C SER A 118 -11.86 -4.60 -9.97
N ILE A 119 -12.95 -4.44 -10.72
CA ILE A 119 -13.26 -3.22 -11.45
C ILE A 119 -13.36 -2.09 -10.45
N ALA A 120 -14.12 -2.17 -9.37
CA ALA A 120 -14.25 -1.09 -8.40
C ALA A 120 -12.98 -0.83 -7.56
N MET A 121 -11.92 -1.63 -7.62
CA MET A 121 -10.57 -1.41 -7.05
C MET A 121 -9.63 -0.82 -8.10
N SER A 122 -9.78 -1.28 -9.34
CA SER A 122 -9.11 -0.75 -10.53
C SER A 122 -9.72 0.57 -11.00
N PHE A 123 -10.98 0.82 -10.63
CA PHE A 123 -11.87 1.97 -10.87
C PHE A 123 -12.40 2.55 -9.53
N TRP A 124 -11.89 2.06 -8.39
CA TRP A 124 -11.44 2.92 -7.28
C TRP A 124 -10.31 3.83 -7.74
N VAL A 125 -10.03 3.82 -9.05
CA VAL A 125 -9.33 4.82 -9.83
C VAL A 125 -10.29 5.62 -10.74
N ASN A 126 -11.55 5.26 -11.02
CA ASN A 126 -12.30 5.86 -12.15
C ASN A 126 -13.86 5.83 -12.19
N PHE A 127 -14.63 5.54 -11.13
CA PHE A 127 -16.11 5.78 -11.18
C PHE A 127 -16.65 6.86 -10.23
N PHE A 128 -15.82 7.38 -9.33
CA PHE A 128 -16.05 8.69 -8.70
C PHE A 128 -14.70 9.39 -8.54
N VAL A 129 -14.28 10.12 -9.59
CA VAL A 129 -13.07 10.96 -9.64
C VAL A 129 -11.74 10.19 -9.47
N GLY A 130 -11.18 9.64 -10.56
CA GLY A 130 -9.73 9.51 -10.82
C GLY A 130 -8.77 9.21 -9.64
N THR A 131 -8.63 8.00 -9.09
CA THR A 131 -8.15 7.76 -7.70
C THR A 131 -6.84 7.01 -7.38
N ALA A 132 -6.20 6.29 -8.30
CA ALA A 132 -4.76 5.99 -8.12
C ALA A 132 -3.93 7.26 -8.30
N THR A 133 -4.35 8.10 -9.25
CA THR A 133 -3.92 9.49 -9.34
C THR A 133 -4.47 10.30 -8.16
N MET A 134 -5.76 10.27 -7.81
CA MET A 134 -6.30 11.10 -6.71
C MET A 134 -5.78 10.73 -5.32
N PHE A 135 -5.43 9.49 -4.97
CA PHE A 135 -4.73 9.24 -3.71
C PHE A 135 -3.42 10.01 -3.67
N LEU A 136 -2.60 9.90 -4.73
CA LEU A 136 -1.34 10.61 -4.84
C LEU A 136 -1.53 12.12 -5.01
N GLU A 137 -2.55 12.59 -5.73
CA GLU A 137 -2.83 14.02 -5.94
C GLU A 137 -3.44 14.68 -4.69
N LEU A 138 -4.34 14.00 -3.98
CA LEU A 138 -4.85 14.44 -2.68
C LEU A 138 -3.75 14.41 -1.64
N TRP A 139 -2.88 13.39 -1.67
CA TRP A 139 -1.70 13.38 -0.82
C TRP A 139 -0.78 14.54 -1.17
N LYS A 140 -0.45 14.79 -2.43
CA LYS A 140 0.34 15.97 -2.86
C LYS A 140 -0.30 17.27 -2.36
N ARG A 141 -1.62 17.43 -2.49
CA ARG A 141 -2.35 18.58 -1.96
C ARG A 141 -2.26 18.68 -0.44
N HIS A 142 -2.45 17.56 0.26
CA HIS A 142 -2.38 17.52 1.72
C HIS A 142 -0.96 17.79 2.23
N GLN A 143 0.04 17.20 1.58
CA GLN A 143 1.45 17.43 1.81
C GLN A 143 1.81 18.90 1.59
N ALA A 144 1.32 19.54 0.52
CA ALA A 144 1.55 20.96 0.27
C ALA A 144 0.96 21.86 1.39
N VAL A 145 -0.23 21.53 1.88
CA VAL A 145 -0.84 22.22 3.02
C VAL A 145 0.00 22.02 4.29
N LEU A 146 0.44 20.80 4.57
CA LEU A 146 1.29 20.49 5.72
C LEU A 146 2.65 21.18 5.61
N GLN A 147 3.27 21.16 4.44
CA GLN A 147 4.55 21.82 4.17
C GLN A 147 4.46 23.33 4.41
N TRP A 148 3.36 23.96 4.00
CA TRP A 148 3.11 25.37 4.30
C TRP A 148 2.85 25.61 5.79
N GLN A 149 1.99 24.81 6.43
CA GLN A 149 1.71 24.94 7.87
C GLN A 149 2.94 24.69 8.74
N TRP A 150 3.86 23.86 8.24
CA TRP A 150 5.03 23.43 8.97
C TRP A 150 6.30 24.19 8.60
N ASP A 151 6.23 25.05 7.60
CA ASP A 151 7.37 25.82 7.08
C ASP A 151 8.56 24.92 6.70
N THR A 152 8.27 23.72 6.18
CA THR A 152 9.29 22.73 5.80
C THR A 152 9.66 22.82 4.32
N GLY A 153 9.38 23.96 3.67
CA GLY A 153 9.55 24.11 2.23
C GLY A 153 11.01 24.23 1.78
N ASN A 154 11.85 24.85 2.60
CA ASN A 154 13.24 25.15 2.27
C ASN A 154 14.25 24.19 2.94
N TYR A 155 13.79 22.99 3.33
CA TYR A 155 14.61 22.05 4.11
C TYR A 155 15.92 21.67 3.40
N GLU A 156 15.91 21.53 2.07
CA GLU A 156 17.11 21.18 1.29
C GLU A 156 18.19 22.27 1.30
N GLU A 157 17.81 23.55 1.40
CA GLU A 157 18.76 24.67 1.42
C GLU A 157 19.38 24.87 2.81
N GLU A 158 18.65 24.49 3.86
CA GLU A 158 19.08 24.62 5.26
C GLU A 158 19.86 23.40 5.77
N GLU A 159 19.83 22.27 5.05
CA GLU A 159 20.51 21.05 5.48
C GLU A 159 22.04 21.18 5.41
N GLU A 160 22.71 20.88 6.53
CA GLU A 160 24.17 20.93 6.59
C GLU A 160 24.81 19.83 5.73
N VAL A 161 25.84 20.21 4.98
CA VAL A 161 26.59 19.27 4.14
C VAL A 161 27.30 18.23 5.01
N ARG A 162 27.10 16.94 4.73
CA ARG A 162 27.73 15.82 5.47
C ARG A 162 29.24 16.03 5.68
N PRO A 163 29.79 15.85 6.89
CA PRO A 163 31.19 16.13 7.19
C PRO A 163 32.18 15.26 6.39
N GLU A 164 31.86 14.00 6.12
CA GLU A 164 32.68 13.12 5.28
C GLU A 164 32.82 13.63 3.84
N PHE A 165 31.79 14.32 3.34
CA PHE A 165 31.84 14.92 2.02
C PHE A 165 32.74 16.16 2.01
N GLN A 166 32.60 17.02 3.03
CA GLN A 166 33.46 18.20 3.19
C GLN A 166 34.93 17.82 3.31
N ALA A 167 35.25 16.73 4.05
CA ALA A 167 36.62 16.26 4.24
C ALA A 167 37.24 15.66 2.96
N ARG A 168 36.43 15.07 2.07
CA ARG A 168 36.90 14.37 0.86
C ARG A 168 37.07 15.29 -0.35
N VAL A 169 36.27 16.34 -0.45
CA VAL A 169 36.21 17.20 -1.64
C VAL A 169 37.22 18.35 -1.54
N LYS A 170 38.12 18.45 -2.52
CA LYS A 170 39.13 19.52 -2.60
C LYS A 170 38.66 20.74 -3.41
N THR A 171 37.60 20.59 -4.20
CA THR A 171 37.10 21.61 -5.12
C THR A 171 35.92 22.37 -4.50
N THR A 172 35.96 23.71 -4.55
CA THR A 172 34.92 24.59 -4.02
C THR A 172 34.32 25.47 -5.11
N ARG A 173 33.06 25.86 -4.95
CA ARG A 173 32.35 26.80 -5.83
C ARG A 173 31.66 27.86 -4.99
N VAL A 174 31.62 29.11 -5.47
CA VAL A 174 30.84 30.18 -4.84
C VAL A 174 29.38 30.03 -5.27
N ASN A 175 28.47 29.93 -4.30
CA ASN A 175 27.03 29.89 -4.56
C ASN A 175 26.56 31.29 -5.02
N PRO A 176 25.85 31.41 -6.17
CA PRO A 176 25.45 32.70 -6.73
C PRO A 176 24.46 33.48 -5.86
N ILE A 177 23.73 32.80 -4.97
CA ILE A 177 22.68 33.38 -4.13
C ILE A 177 23.27 33.78 -2.77
N THR A 178 23.88 32.83 -2.06
CA THR A 178 24.39 33.05 -0.69
C THR A 178 25.76 33.71 -0.65
N ARG A 179 26.49 33.74 -1.78
CA ARG A 179 27.89 34.17 -1.91
C ARG A 179 28.86 33.43 -0.99
N LYS A 180 28.46 32.31 -0.42
CA LYS A 180 29.32 31.43 0.39
C LYS A 180 30.05 30.45 -0.51
N THR A 181 31.28 30.09 -0.13
CA THR A 181 32.05 29.03 -0.81
C THR A 181 31.62 27.67 -0.28
N GLU A 182 31.13 26.81 -1.16
CA GLU A 182 30.62 25.48 -0.83
C GLU A 182 31.43 24.40 -1.57
N PRO A 183 31.63 23.21 -0.98
CA PRO A 183 32.31 22.10 -1.65
C PRO A 183 31.48 21.60 -2.84
N TYR A 184 32.11 21.45 -4.01
CA TYR A 184 31.42 21.11 -5.26
C TYR A 184 32.18 20.04 -6.04
N ILE A 185 31.46 19.03 -6.52
CA ILE A 185 32.00 17.99 -7.42
C ILE A 185 31.61 18.33 -8.86
N PRO A 186 32.55 18.34 -9.83
CA PRO A 186 32.22 18.57 -11.23
C PRO A 186 31.28 17.48 -11.78
N PHE A 187 30.35 17.91 -12.64
CA PHE A 187 29.28 17.07 -13.18
C PHE A 187 29.78 15.77 -13.81
N TYR A 188 30.81 15.83 -14.66
CA TYR A 188 31.38 14.65 -15.32
C TYR A 188 31.92 13.61 -14.33
N SER A 189 32.60 14.06 -13.26
CA SER A 189 33.08 13.15 -12.21
C SER A 189 31.95 12.61 -11.35
N ARG A 190 30.85 13.36 -11.18
CA ARG A 190 29.67 12.89 -10.45
C ARG A 190 28.90 11.84 -11.27
N ALA A 191 28.72 12.10 -12.57
CA ALA A 191 28.07 11.21 -13.52
C ALA A 191 28.82 9.87 -13.64
N SER A 192 30.14 9.89 -13.81
CA SER A 192 30.93 8.65 -13.90
C SER A 192 30.83 7.78 -12.65
N ARG A 193 30.79 8.40 -11.45
CA ARG A 193 30.58 7.70 -10.18
C ARG A 193 29.18 7.09 -10.06
N TYR A 194 28.13 7.78 -10.49
CA TYR A 194 26.78 7.23 -10.50
C TYR A 194 26.65 6.04 -11.45
N VAL A 195 27.27 6.10 -12.63
CA VAL A 195 27.27 4.97 -13.57
C VAL A 195 28.00 3.78 -12.95
N ALA A 196 29.19 3.98 -12.37
CA ALA A 196 29.97 2.89 -11.76
C ALA A 196 29.24 2.19 -10.61
N VAL A 197 28.48 2.92 -9.78
CA VAL A 197 27.74 2.34 -8.64
C VAL A 197 26.50 1.55 -9.08
N ASN A 198 25.83 1.96 -10.15
CA ASN A 198 24.63 1.28 -10.67
C ASN A 198 24.95 0.19 -11.73
N SER A 199 26.23 -0.09 -11.98
CA SER A 199 26.68 -1.13 -12.94
C SER A 199 26.99 -2.47 -12.29
N ILE A 200 26.64 -2.65 -11.01
CA ILE A 200 26.70 -3.89 -10.23
C ILE A 200 25.27 -4.27 -9.87
#